data_AF-A0A6A5SW12-F1
#
_entry.id   AF-A0A6A5SW12-F1
#
_cell.length_a   1.000
_cell.length_b   1.000
_cell.length_c   1.000
_cell.angle_alpha   90.00
_cell.angle_beta   90.00
_cell.angle_gamma   90.00
#
_symmetry.space_group_name_H-M   'P 1'
#
loop_
_entity.id
_entity.type
_entity.pdbx_description
1 polymer ?
#
loop_
_entity_poly.entity_id
_entity_poly.type
_entity_poly.pdbx_seq_one_letter_code
_entity_poly.pdbx_strand_id
1 'polypeptide(L)' 'MSKSGISNLSIPKRACIWGAADFCNVMGLPYYHTNLFNFYGISKHQGWAVL' A
#
# COMPACT_ATOMS: atom_id res chain seq x y z
N MET A 1 -5.40 -12.30 -17.72
CA MET A 1 -4.90 -11.74 -16.44
C MET A 1 -6.06 -11.69 -15.45
N SER A 2 -6.08 -12.54 -14.43
CA SER A 2 -7.18 -12.56 -13.45
C SER A 2 -7.22 -11.26 -12.65
N LYS A 3 -8.37 -10.58 -12.68
CA LYS A 3 -8.69 -9.34 -11.93
C LYS A 3 -8.74 -9.53 -10.39
N SER A 4 -8.29 -10.68 -9.87
CA SER A 4 -8.42 -11.05 -8.45
C SER A 4 -7.38 -10.44 -7.51
N GLY A 5 -6.35 -9.75 -8.02
CA GLY A 5 -5.32 -9.16 -7.15
C GLY A 5 -5.85 -8.01 -6.29
N ILE A 6 -6.61 -7.08 -6.88
CA ILE A 6 -7.03 -5.85 -6.19
C ILE A 6 -8.27 -6.10 -5.31
N SER A 7 -9.11 -7.07 -5.68
CA SER A 7 -10.39 -7.37 -5.01
C SER A 7 -10.26 -7.91 -3.58
N ASN A 8 -9.08 -8.37 -3.17
CA ASN A 8 -8.85 -8.98 -1.85
C ASN A 8 -8.36 -8.00 -0.77
N LEU A 9 -8.12 -6.73 -1.13
CA LEU A 9 -7.75 -5.70 -0.16
C LEU A 9 -9.03 -5.06 0.38
N SER A 10 -9.32 -5.31 1.65
CA SER A 10 -10.45 -4.66 2.33
C SER A 10 -10.28 -3.14 2.32
N ILE A 11 -11.40 -2.40 2.27
CA ILE A 11 -11.41 -0.93 2.30
C ILE A 11 -10.57 -0.38 3.48
N PRO A 12 -10.67 -0.92 4.72
CA PRO A 12 -9.84 -0.47 5.84
C PRO A 12 -8.34 -0.64 5.58
N LYS A 13 -7.94 -1.77 4.99
CA LYS A 13 -6.52 -2.07 4.74
C LYS A 13 -5.93 -1.13 3.68
N ARG A 14 -6.72 -0.75 2.66
CA ARG A 14 -6.32 0.29 1.67
C ARG A 14 -6.11 1.65 2.35
N ALA A 15 -7.05 2.08 3.18
CA ALA A 15 -6.95 3.34 3.91
C ALA A 15 -5.70 3.40 4.81
N CYS A 16 -5.35 2.30 5.49
CA CYS A 16 -4.13 2.22 6.28
C CYS A 16 -2.85 2.38 5.45
N ILE A 17 -2.76 1.70 4.29
CA ILE A 17 -1.60 1.81 3.39
C ILE A 17 -1.43 3.25 2.90
N TRP A 18 -2.53 3.87 2.50
CA TRP A 18 -2.54 5.25 2.03
C TRP A 18 -2.14 6.23 3.14
N GLY A 19 -2.75 6.10 4.33
CA GLY A 19 -2.41 6.95 5.48
C GLY A 19 -0.97 6.78 5.96
N ALA A 20 -0.42 5.57 5.91
CA ALA A 20 0.98 5.34 6.26
C ALA A 20 1.95 5.97 5.25
N ALA A 21 1.64 5.89 3.96
CA ALA A 21 2.43 6.57 2.92
C ALA A 21 2.36 8.10 3.06
N ASP A 22 1.16 8.63 3.27
CA ASP A 22 0.92 10.06 3.46
C ASP A 22 1.67 10.59 4.70
N PHE A 23 1.58 9.87 5.82
CA PHE A 23 2.31 10.20 7.04
C PHE A 23 3.83 10.24 6.80
N CYS A 24 4.41 9.24 6.13
CA CYS A 24 5.84 9.22 5.83
C CYS A 24 6.24 10.41 4.94
N ASN A 25 5.42 10.74 3.94
CA ASN A 25 5.67 11.88 3.05
C ASN A 25 5.59 13.21 3.79
N VAL A 26 4.54 13.43 4.60
CA VAL A 26 4.34 14.66 5.39
C VAL A 26 5.45 14.84 6.41
N MET A 27 5.90 13.76 7.05
CA MET A 27 6.98 13.79 8.03
C MET A 27 8.39 13.79 7.40
N GLY A 28 8.51 13.68 6.07
CA GLY A 28 9.79 13.61 5.37
C GLY A 28 10.61 12.37 5.73
N LEU A 29 9.96 11.28 6.16
CA LEU A 29 10.63 10.06 6.55
C LEU A 29 11.08 9.28 5.30
N PRO A 30 12.37 8.97 5.15
CA PRO A 30 12.83 8.17 4.03
C PRO A 30 12.31 6.74 4.18
N TYR A 31 11.55 6.26 3.19
CA TYR A 31 11.05 4.90 3.17
C TYR A 31 10.98 4.37 1.73
N TYR A 32 11.00 3.05 1.60
CA TYR A 32 10.71 2.40 0.35
C TYR A 32 9.25 1.95 0.33
N HIS A 33 8.49 2.36 -0.69
CA HIS A 33 7.13 1.85 -0.91
C HIS A 33 7.09 0.31 -0.92
N THR A 34 8.15 -0.33 -1.41
CA THR A 34 8.32 -1.78 -1.36
C THR A 34 8.26 -2.37 0.05
N ASN A 35 8.87 -1.70 1.03
CA ASN A 35 8.86 -2.14 2.42
C ASN A 35 7.48 -1.92 3.04
N LEU A 36 6.83 -0.79 2.70
CA LEU A 36 5.45 -0.52 3.12
C LEU A 36 4.50 -1.61 2.61
N PHE A 37 4.58 -1.94 1.32
CA PHE A 37 3.75 -2.97 0.71
C PHE A 37 4.02 -4.35 1.31
N ASN A 38 5.29 -4.69 1.57
CA ASN A 38 5.66 -5.94 2.23
C ASN A 38 5.11 -6.03 3.67
N PHE A 39 5.15 -4.93 4.44
CA PHE A 39 4.59 -4.86 5.79
C PHE A 39 3.08 -5.16 5.80
N TYR A 40 2.35 -4.66 4.81
CA TYR A 40 0.92 -4.99 4.66
C TYR A 40 0.66 -6.32 3.94
N GLY A 41 1.71 -7.07 3.57
CA GLY A 41 1.62 -8.38 2.92
C GLY A 41 1.02 -8.33 1.52
N ILE A 42 1.30 -7.27 0.77
CA ILE A 42 0.75 -7.07 -0.58
C ILE A 42 1.87 -6.97 -1.63
N SER A 43 1.57 -7.44 -2.84
CA SER A 43 2.50 -7.32 -3.97
C SER A 43 2.70 -5.86 -4.36
N LYS A 44 3.83 -5.55 -5.02
CA LYS A 44 4.10 -4.20 -5.54
C LYS A 44 2.97 -3.69 -6.46
N HIS A 45 2.46 -4.56 -7.34
CA HIS A 45 1.36 -4.21 -8.25
C HIS A 45 0.07 -3.84 -7.50
N GLN A 46 -0.26 -4.55 -6.41
CA GLN A 46 -1.40 -4.19 -5.57
C GLN A 46 -1.15 -2.89 -4.81
N GLY A 47 0.06 -2.69 -4.29
CA GLY A 47 0.43 -1.49 -3.53
C GLY A 47 0.30 -0.21 -4.37
N TRP A 48 0.79 -0.24 -5.61
CA TRP A 48 0.63 0.87 -6.56
C TRP A 48 -0.81 1.07 -7.05
N ALA A 49 -1.70 0.09 -6.88
CA ALA A 49 -3.13 0.27 -7.16
C ALA A 49 -3.90 0.88 -5.96
N VAL A 50 -3.25 1.01 -4.81
CA VAL A 50 -3.80 1.58 -3.58
C VAL A 50 -3.34 3.00 -3.35
N LEU A 51 -2.07 3.31 -3.65
CA LEU A 51 -1.51 4.67 -3.63
C LEU A 51 -1.89 5.42 -4.90
#